data_AF-A0A5C6YKT4-F1
#
_entry.id   AF-A0A5C6YKT4-F1
#
_cell.length_a   1.000
_cell.length_b   1.000
_cell.length_c   1.000
_cell.angle_alpha   90.00
_cell.angle_beta   90.00
_cell.angle_gamma   90.00
#
_symmetry.space_group_name_H-M   'P 1'
#
loop_
_entity.id
_entity.type
_entity.pdbx_description
1 polymer ?
#
loop_
_entity_poly.entity_id
_entity_poly.type
_entity_poly.pdbx_seq_one_letter_code
_entity_poly.pdbx_strand_id
1 'polypeptide(L)'
;MNRLLLIIAILSFVSCKTDTELFDEVNEMAQFDKVYKPTLIQSGKESGFLEPMAEYSLFRIDSLYFRNLENSILANDRFKEGSFYFNIELNDFIFNNDLEIVNMSKSLITENEYDKTYYLYLLSDRETFAVYKVNH
;
A
#
# COMPACT_ATOMS: atom_id res chain seq x y z
N MET A 1 5.41 3.11 -46.62
CA MET A 1 5.22 4.10 -45.54
C MET A 1 3.74 4.09 -45.16
N ASN A 2 3.32 3.24 -44.21
CA ASN A 2 1.98 3.23 -43.57
C ASN A 2 1.69 2.03 -42.65
N ARG A 3 2.60 1.06 -42.50
CA ARG A 3 2.40 -0.06 -41.55
C ARG A 3 2.98 0.19 -40.15
N LEU A 4 3.84 1.19 -39.97
CA LEU A 4 4.47 1.51 -38.68
C LEU A 4 3.56 2.29 -37.72
N LEU A 5 2.57 3.03 -38.25
CA LEU A 5 1.68 3.86 -37.41
C LEU A 5 0.63 3.03 -36.63
N LEU A 6 0.37 1.79 -37.06
CA LEU A 6 -0.65 0.93 -36.43
C LEU A 6 -0.13 0.16 -35.22
N ILE A 7 1.20 -0.01 -35.10
CA ILE A 7 1.82 -0.73 -33.98
C ILE A 7 1.97 0.19 -32.75
N ILE A 8 2.11 1.51 -32.95
CA ILE A 8 2.25 2.48 -31.87
C ILE A 8 0.92 2.70 -31.13
N ALA A 9 -0.23 2.52 -31.79
CA ALA A 9 -1.54 2.72 -31.17
C ALA A 9 -1.97 1.58 -30.22
N ILE A 10 -1.37 0.39 -30.34
CA ILE A 10 -1.75 -0.80 -29.54
C ILE A 10 -1.01 -0.82 -28.19
N LEU A 11 0.10 -0.08 -28.06
CA LEU A 11 0.89 -0.02 -26.81
C LEU A 11 0.48 1.13 -25.86
N SER A 12 -0.42 2.02 -26.27
CA SER A 12 -0.86 3.15 -25.44
C SER A 12 -2.01 2.81 -24.48
N PHE A 13 -2.41 1.54 -24.38
CA PHE A 13 -3.41 1.04 -23.44
C PHE A 13 -2.79 0.17 -22.34
N VAL A 14 -1.53 0.43 -21.97
CA VAL A 14 -1.05 0.01 -20.65
C VAL A 14 -1.80 0.87 -19.66
N SER A 15 -2.85 0.29 -19.08
CA SER A 15 -3.69 0.83 -18.01
C SER A 15 -2.94 1.85 -17.15
N CYS A 16 -3.49 3.06 -16.99
CA CYS A 16 -3.14 3.95 -15.88
C CYS A 16 -3.52 3.26 -14.56
N LYS A 17 -2.79 2.22 -14.19
CA LYS A 17 -2.81 1.72 -12.82
C LYS A 17 -2.00 2.75 -12.04
N THR A 18 -2.67 3.52 -11.20
CA THR A 18 -1.97 4.51 -10.38
C THR A 18 -1.01 3.76 -9.46
N ASP A 19 0.23 4.24 -9.39
CA ASP A 19 1.27 3.65 -8.55
C ASP A 19 0.84 3.58 -7.05
N THR A 20 -0.21 4.32 -6.69
CA THR A 20 -0.75 4.50 -5.33
C THR A 20 -2.07 3.78 -5.06
N GLU A 21 -2.62 2.98 -5.98
CA GLU A 21 -3.99 2.41 -5.88
C GLU A 21 -4.32 1.82 -4.50
N LEU A 22 -3.47 0.94 -3.94
CA LEU A 22 -3.70 0.37 -2.61
C LEU A 22 -3.74 1.41 -1.49
N PHE A 23 -2.89 2.43 -1.57
CA PHE A 23 -2.89 3.51 -0.59
C PHE A 23 -4.09 4.44 -0.80
N ASP A 24 -4.53 4.66 -2.04
CA ASP A 24 -5.72 5.45 -2.35
C ASP A 24 -6.98 4.80 -1.75
N GLU A 25 -7.11 3.47 -1.85
CA GLU A 25 -8.17 2.69 -1.18
C GLU A 25 -8.14 2.91 0.34
N VAL A 26 -6.95 2.83 0.97
CA VAL A 26 -6.82 3.09 2.41
C VAL A 26 -7.14 4.54 2.77
N ASN A 27 -6.69 5.49 1.96
CA ASN A 27 -6.94 6.91 2.17
C ASN A 27 -8.44 7.23 2.12
N GLU A 28 -9.18 6.60 1.20
CA GLU A 28 -10.64 6.69 1.10
C GLU A 28 -11.34 6.08 2.32
N MET A 29 -10.99 4.83 2.69
CA MET A 29 -11.57 4.15 3.87
C MET A 29 -11.31 4.92 5.18
N ALA A 30 -10.09 5.46 5.31
CA ALA A 30 -9.68 6.23 6.47
C ALA A 30 -10.24 7.66 6.46
N GLN A 31 -10.71 8.15 5.31
CA GLN A 31 -11.18 9.53 5.12
C GLN A 31 -10.14 10.55 5.58
N PHE A 32 -8.87 10.38 5.20
CA PHE A 32 -7.85 11.33 5.60
C PHE A 32 -8.10 12.69 4.93
N ASP A 33 -8.12 13.76 5.73
CA ASP A 33 -8.30 15.14 5.25
C ASP A 33 -7.12 15.65 4.40
N LYS A 34 -5.97 14.96 4.46
CA LYS A 34 -4.72 15.38 3.84
C LYS A 34 -4.47 14.62 2.54
N VAL A 35 -3.99 15.35 1.54
CA VAL A 35 -3.47 14.75 0.31
C VAL A 35 -2.03 14.34 0.53
N TYR A 36 -1.77 13.04 0.55
CA TYR A 36 -0.43 12.47 0.57
C TYR A 36 0.05 12.21 -0.87
N LYS A 37 1.36 12.29 -1.09
CA LYS A 37 1.99 12.02 -2.40
C LYS A 37 3.14 11.02 -2.25
N PRO A 38 2.83 9.77 -1.85
CA PRO A 38 3.86 8.74 -1.77
C PRO A 38 4.42 8.39 -3.16
N THR A 39 5.66 7.94 -3.18
CA THR A 39 6.31 7.36 -4.36
C THR A 39 6.40 5.85 -4.17
N LEU A 40 5.89 5.08 -5.13
CA LEU A 40 5.99 3.62 -5.08
C LEU A 40 7.46 3.18 -5.21
N ILE A 41 7.91 2.34 -4.28
CA ILE A 41 9.22 1.69 -4.31
C ILE A 41 9.10 0.32 -4.97
N GLN A 42 8.13 -0.46 -4.50
CA GLN A 42 7.93 -1.85 -4.89
C GLN A 42 6.47 -2.25 -4.67
N SER A 43 5.95 -3.15 -5.49
CA SER A 43 4.67 -3.80 -5.27
C SER A 43 4.71 -5.25 -5.72
N GLY A 44 3.82 -6.06 -5.17
CA GLY A 44 3.73 -7.47 -5.50
C GLY A 44 2.35 -8.05 -5.21
N LYS A 45 2.14 -9.28 -5.68
CA LYS A 45 0.88 -10.01 -5.55
C LYS A 45 1.15 -11.46 -5.19
N GLU A 46 0.39 -11.99 -4.26
CA GLU A 46 0.36 -13.41 -3.95
C GLU A 46 -0.68 -14.10 -4.82
N SER A 47 -0.27 -15.16 -5.51
CA SER A 47 -1.11 -15.85 -6.49
C SER A 47 -2.31 -16.51 -5.82
N GLY A 48 -3.52 -16.26 -6.33
CA GLY A 48 -4.72 -17.01 -6.00
C GLY A 48 -5.34 -17.69 -7.23
N PHE A 49 -6.51 -18.29 -7.06
CA PHE A 49 -7.14 -19.08 -8.14
C PHE A 49 -7.79 -18.20 -9.22
N LEU A 50 -8.63 -17.24 -8.82
CA LEU A 50 -9.32 -16.30 -9.71
C LEU A 50 -8.82 -14.86 -9.53
N GLU A 51 -8.59 -14.46 -8.28
CA GLU A 51 -8.01 -13.17 -7.90
C GLU A 51 -6.77 -13.42 -7.02
N PRO A 52 -5.84 -12.45 -6.91
CA PRO A 52 -4.73 -12.55 -5.96
C PRO A 52 -5.25 -12.78 -4.54
N MET A 53 -4.59 -13.65 -3.77
CA MET A 53 -4.94 -13.83 -2.36
C MET A 53 -4.55 -12.60 -1.53
N ALA A 54 -3.47 -11.96 -1.93
CA ALA A 54 -3.01 -10.72 -1.32
C ALA A 54 -2.21 -9.85 -2.29
N GLU A 55 -2.16 -8.56 -2.00
CA GLU A 55 -1.37 -7.57 -2.73
C GLU A 55 -0.66 -6.65 -1.75
N TYR A 56 0.51 -6.15 -2.12
CA TYR A 56 1.20 -5.15 -1.32
C TYR A 56 1.83 -4.08 -2.18
N SER A 57 1.96 -2.89 -1.59
CA SER A 57 2.73 -1.78 -2.12
C SER A 57 3.56 -1.15 -1.01
N LEU A 58 4.84 -0.96 -1.28
CA LEU A 58 5.80 -0.28 -0.44
C LEU A 58 6.08 1.10 -1.01
N PHE A 59 6.01 2.12 -0.16
CA PHE A 59 6.07 3.52 -0.55
C PHE A 59 7.16 4.27 0.20
N ARG A 60 7.73 5.27 -0.47
CA ARG A 60 8.49 6.35 0.16
C ARG A 60 7.63 7.60 0.26
N ILE A 61 7.77 8.34 1.34
CA ILE A 61 7.13 9.62 1.53
C ILE A 61 8.07 10.57 2.28
N ASP A 62 7.89 11.87 2.06
CA ASP A 62 8.65 12.88 2.80
C ASP A 62 8.36 12.80 4.30
N SER A 63 9.39 12.99 5.13
CA SER A 63 9.33 12.80 6.59
C SER A 63 8.27 13.67 7.30
N LEU A 64 7.97 14.87 6.78
CA LEU A 64 6.90 15.71 7.32
C LEU A 64 5.54 15.07 7.03
N TYR A 65 5.35 14.55 5.83
CA TYR A 65 4.13 13.84 5.45
C TYR A 65 4.01 12.49 6.13
N PHE A 66 5.11 11.78 6.38
CA PHE A 66 5.12 10.58 7.21
C PHE A 66 4.56 10.87 8.60
N ARG A 67 5.08 11.90 9.28
CA ARG A 67 4.60 12.29 10.61
C ARG A 67 3.13 12.71 10.58
N ASN A 68 2.68 13.35 9.49
CA ASN A 68 1.27 13.67 9.32
C ASN A 68 0.41 12.40 9.18
N LEU A 69 0.86 11.43 8.39
CA LEU A 69 0.20 10.15 8.20
C LEU A 69 0.12 9.37 9.52
N GLU A 70 1.23 9.29 10.26
CA GLU A 70 1.31 8.70 11.59
C GLU A 70 0.27 9.30 12.54
N ASN A 71 0.22 10.63 12.64
CA ASN A 71 -0.78 11.30 13.48
C ASN A 71 -2.21 11.04 13.01
N SER A 72 -2.45 11.04 11.70
CA SER A 72 -3.76 10.73 11.13
C SER A 72 -4.22 9.33 11.46
N ILE A 73 -3.33 8.33 11.39
CA ILE A 73 -3.62 6.94 11.77
C ILE A 73 -3.87 6.84 13.28
N LEU A 74 -3.00 7.42 14.10
CA LEU A 74 -3.10 7.36 15.56
C LEU A 74 -4.39 8.01 16.09
N ALA A 75 -4.86 9.08 15.44
CA ALA A 75 -6.10 9.77 15.80
C ALA A 75 -7.37 9.10 15.25
N ASN A 76 -7.25 8.27 14.21
CA ASN A 76 -8.39 7.67 13.53
C ASN A 76 -8.87 6.40 14.25
N ASP A 77 -10.17 6.32 14.54
CA ASP A 77 -10.80 5.22 15.28
C ASP A 77 -11.15 4.02 14.40
N ARG A 78 -11.12 4.18 13.07
CA ARG A 78 -11.28 3.10 12.09
C ARG A 78 -10.07 2.18 12.07
N PHE A 79 -8.88 2.69 12.39
CA PHE A 79 -7.69 1.87 12.56
C PHE A 79 -7.74 1.09 13.87
N LYS A 80 -7.54 -0.22 13.77
CA LYS A 80 -7.50 -1.17 14.89
C LYS A 80 -6.11 -1.76 15.03
N GLU A 81 -5.90 -2.45 16.15
CA GLU A 81 -4.72 -3.28 16.35
C GLU A 81 -4.67 -4.35 15.24
N GLY A 82 -3.54 -4.42 14.56
CA GLY A 82 -3.31 -5.39 13.49
C GLY A 82 -2.32 -6.46 13.90
N SER A 83 -2.24 -7.49 13.08
CA SER A 83 -1.17 -8.48 13.09
C SER A 83 -0.20 -8.20 11.95
N PHE A 84 1.00 -8.77 12.04
CA PHE A 84 1.93 -8.74 10.93
C PHE A 84 1.58 -9.86 9.95
N TYR A 85 1.24 -9.51 8.72
CA TYR A 85 1.06 -10.48 7.65
C TYR A 85 2.42 -10.81 7.00
N PHE A 86 2.76 -12.09 6.97
CA PHE A 86 4.02 -12.56 6.41
C PHE A 86 4.00 -12.51 4.87
N ASN A 87 4.88 -11.69 4.28
CA ASN A 87 5.13 -11.68 2.84
C ASN A 87 6.63 -11.67 2.60
N ILE A 88 7.14 -12.64 1.83
CA ILE A 88 8.61 -12.84 1.68
C ILE A 88 9.31 -11.56 1.21
N GLU A 89 8.76 -10.87 0.21
CA GLU A 89 9.40 -9.70 -0.38
C GLU A 89 9.39 -8.48 0.55
N LEU A 90 8.26 -8.20 1.21
CA LEU A 90 8.17 -7.12 2.21
C LEU A 90 9.04 -7.42 3.43
N ASN A 91 9.07 -8.68 3.87
CA ASN A 91 9.88 -9.11 5.01
C ASN A 91 11.37 -8.97 4.71
N ASP A 92 11.80 -9.38 3.52
CA ASP A 92 13.19 -9.23 3.08
C ASP A 92 13.57 -7.74 3.02
N PHE A 93 12.67 -6.86 2.56
CA PHE A 93 12.91 -5.41 2.59
C PHE A 93 13.10 -4.91 4.02
N ILE A 94 12.19 -5.24 4.94
CA ILE A 94 12.26 -4.80 6.34
C ILE A 94 13.53 -5.31 7.02
N PHE A 95 13.84 -6.60 6.86
CA PHE A 95 15.00 -7.25 7.48
C PHE A 95 16.32 -6.71 6.93
N ASN A 96 16.47 -6.60 5.60
CA ASN A 96 17.72 -6.15 4.99
C ASN A 96 18.04 -4.67 5.27
N ASN A 97 17.04 -3.88 5.67
CA ASN A 97 17.21 -2.47 6.01
C ASN A 97 17.15 -2.19 7.53
N ASP A 98 17.09 -3.23 8.38
CA ASP A 98 16.99 -3.10 9.85
C ASP A 98 15.81 -2.22 10.30
N LEU A 99 14.65 -2.43 9.67
CA LEU A 99 13.44 -1.66 9.91
C LEU A 99 12.48 -2.39 10.86
N GLU A 100 11.66 -1.60 11.56
CA GLU A 100 10.60 -2.09 12.44
C GLU A 100 9.26 -1.43 12.07
N ILE A 101 8.14 -2.11 12.36
CA ILE A 101 6.81 -1.54 12.19
C ILE A 101 6.38 -0.82 13.45
N VAL A 102 6.14 0.48 13.36
CA VAL A 102 5.95 1.34 14.55
C VAL A 102 4.49 1.56 14.93
N ASN A 103 3.52 1.19 14.08
CA ASN A 103 2.09 1.45 14.29
C ASN A 103 1.24 0.18 14.45
N MET A 104 1.80 -0.93 14.95
CA MET A 104 1.05 -2.20 15.09
C MET A 104 -0.25 -2.07 15.91
N SER A 105 -0.29 -1.17 16.88
CA SER A 105 -1.49 -0.88 17.68
C SER A 105 -2.63 -0.22 16.88
N LYS A 106 -2.32 0.32 15.69
CA LYS A 106 -3.25 0.96 14.75
C LYS A 106 -2.77 0.76 13.31
N SER A 107 -2.69 -0.49 12.86
CA SER A 107 -2.26 -0.84 11.50
C SER A 107 -3.37 -1.45 10.65
N LEU A 108 -4.46 -1.94 11.25
CA LEU A 108 -5.54 -2.64 10.56
C LEU A 108 -6.70 -1.70 10.18
N ILE A 109 -7.17 -1.76 8.94
CA ILE A 109 -8.41 -1.09 8.49
C ILE A 109 -9.18 -1.99 7.51
N THR A 110 -10.51 -1.95 7.60
CA THR A 110 -11.41 -2.71 6.73
C THR A 110 -12.76 -1.99 6.64
N GLU A 111 -13.41 -2.03 5.47
CA GLU A 111 -14.83 -1.67 5.35
C GLU A 111 -15.74 -2.82 5.80
N ASN A 112 -15.33 -4.06 5.51
CA ASN A 112 -16.02 -5.29 5.84
C ASN A 112 -15.00 -6.41 6.04
N GLU A 113 -14.93 -6.94 7.27
CA GLU A 113 -13.97 -7.97 7.68
C GLU A 113 -14.08 -9.28 6.87
N TYR A 114 -15.24 -9.53 6.24
CA TYR A 114 -15.49 -10.72 5.42
C TYR A 114 -15.14 -10.57 3.95
N ASP A 115 -14.74 -9.38 3.49
CA ASP A 115 -14.35 -9.12 2.10
C ASP A 115 -12.84 -8.91 2.02
N LYS A 116 -12.38 -7.77 2.52
CA LYS A 116 -11.00 -7.32 2.35
C LYS A 116 -10.47 -6.71 3.63
N THR A 117 -9.22 -7.05 3.91
CA THR A 117 -8.50 -6.52 5.07
C THR A 117 -7.26 -5.78 4.59
N TYR A 118 -7.06 -4.58 5.12
CA TYR A 118 -5.91 -3.76 4.80
C TYR A 118 -5.05 -3.52 6.02
N TYR A 119 -3.75 -3.64 5.83
CA TYR A 119 -2.75 -3.30 6.82
C TYR A 119 -1.91 -2.15 6.28
N LEU A 120 -1.83 -1.05 7.04
CA LEU A 120 -0.91 0.04 6.77
C LEU A 120 0.20 -0.02 7.82
N TYR A 121 1.42 -0.33 7.38
CA TYR A 121 2.60 -0.44 8.23
C TYR A 121 3.51 0.77 8.04
N LEU A 122 3.71 1.55 9.09
CA LEU A 122 4.68 2.63 9.16
C LEU A 122 6.04 2.05 9.59
N LEU A 123 7.11 2.34 8.85
CA LEU A 123 8.45 1.81 9.15
C LEU A 123 9.29 2.79 9.97
N SER A 124 10.25 2.26 10.73
CA SER A 124 11.04 2.98 11.73
C SER A 124 11.98 4.05 11.16
N ASP A 125 12.25 4.04 9.85
CA ASP A 125 13.02 5.09 9.18
C ASP A 125 12.26 6.43 9.04
N ARG A 126 10.95 6.42 9.31
CA ARG A 126 10.04 7.57 9.20
C ARG A 126 9.98 8.21 7.81
N GLU A 127 10.25 7.43 6.79
CA GLU A 127 10.16 7.82 5.39
C GLU A 127 9.52 6.73 4.52
N THR A 128 9.36 5.51 5.03
CA THR A 128 8.76 4.41 4.29
C THR A 128 7.56 3.82 5.00
N PHE A 129 6.57 3.40 4.21
CA PHE A 129 5.41 2.68 4.72
C PHE A 129 4.93 1.66 3.68
N ALA A 130 4.26 0.61 4.16
CA ALA A 130 3.67 -0.41 3.31
C ALA A 130 2.16 -0.44 3.48
N VAL A 131 1.45 -0.76 2.40
CA VAL A 131 0.04 -1.14 2.42
C VAL A 131 -0.06 -2.58 1.96
N TYR A 132 -0.73 -3.41 2.73
CA TYR A 132 -0.94 -4.83 2.47
C TYR A 132 -2.44 -5.12 2.44
N LYS A 133 -2.94 -5.70 1.36
CA LYS A 133 -4.34 -6.06 1.14
C LYS A 133 -4.47 -7.59 1.12
N VAL A 134 -5.37 -8.12 1.94
CA VAL A 134 -5.74 -9.54 1.98
C VAL A 134 -7.17 -9.68 1.50
N ASN A 135 -7.40 -10.55 0.52
CA ASN A 135 -8.73 -10.91 0.03
C ASN A 135 -9.16 -12.24 0.67
N HIS A 136 -10.39 -12.32 1.18
CA HIS A 136 -10.95 -13.53 1.83
C HIS A 136 -11.86 -14.35 0.93
#